data_AF-A0A0F0DGP2-F1
#
_entry.id   AF-A0A0F0DGP2-F1
#
_cell.length_a   1.000
_cell.length_b   1.000
_cell.length_c   1.000
_cell.angle_alpha   90.00
_cell.angle_beta   90.00
_cell.angle_gamma   90.00
#
_symmetry.space_group_name_H-M   'P 1'
#
loop_
_entity.id
_entity.type
_entity.pdbx_description
1 polymer ?
#
loop_
_entity_poly.entity_id
_entity_poly.type
_entity_poly.pdbx_seq_one_letter_code
_entity_poly.pdbx_strand_id
1 'polypeptide(L)'
;MKQVSSVGTTNAGQLKWIGDDLCADRGRPALIHLIDESGKNLYLGLADVLARAGAVDTYGLGRVTSCARFAAEHGYLHPADAEAWRQWSNARQ
;
A
#
# COMPACT_ATOMS: atom_id res chain seq x y z
N MET A 1 30.90 -6.99 -17.23
CA MET A 1 29.52 -6.89 -17.77
C MET A 1 28.64 -6.26 -16.71
N LYS A 2 28.06 -5.08 -16.96
CA LYS A 2 27.23 -4.36 -16.00
C LYS A 2 25.82 -4.96 -16.01
N GLN A 3 25.32 -5.36 -14.84
CA GLN A 3 23.93 -5.74 -14.65
C GLN A 3 23.04 -4.55 -15.00
N VAL A 4 22.14 -4.73 -15.96
CA VAL A 4 21.09 -3.79 -16.29
C VAL A 4 19.96 -4.04 -15.28
N SER A 5 19.77 -3.10 -14.36
CA SER A 5 18.59 -3.05 -13.51
C SER A 5 17.40 -2.72 -14.41
N SER A 6 16.56 -3.70 -14.74
CA SER A 6 15.26 -3.41 -15.33
C SER A 6 14.42 -2.73 -14.26
N VAL A 7 14.18 -1.43 -14.45
CA VAL A 7 13.04 -0.77 -13.82
C VAL A 7 11.82 -1.47 -14.40
N GLY A 8 11.28 -2.43 -13.65
CA GLY A 8 10.07 -3.14 -14.05
C GLY A 8 8.94 -2.14 -14.19
N THR A 9 8.51 -1.91 -15.43
CA THR A 9 7.23 -1.25 -15.73
C THR A 9 6.18 -1.97 -14.90
N THR A 10 5.70 -1.31 -13.84
CA THR A 10 4.70 -1.90 -12.97
C THR A 10 3.40 -1.88 -13.77
N ASN A 11 3.02 -3.03 -14.33
CA ASN A 11 1.75 -3.09 -15.06
C ASN A 11 0.62 -2.83 -14.07
N ALA A 12 -0.40 -2.11 -14.52
CA ALA A 12 -1.52 -1.78 -13.66
C ALA A 12 -2.31 -3.05 -13.27
N GLY A 13 -2.64 -3.20 -11.99
CA GLY A 13 -3.53 -4.26 -11.51
C GLY A 13 -2.93 -5.67 -11.34
N GLN A 14 -1.61 -5.81 -11.26
CA GLN A 14 -0.94 -7.09 -10.98
C GLN A 14 -1.14 -7.63 -9.55
N LEU A 15 -1.54 -6.75 -8.62
CA LEU A 15 -1.76 -7.09 -7.22
C LEU A 15 -3.23 -6.88 -6.88
N LYS A 16 -3.93 -7.97 -6.57
CA LYS A 16 -5.33 -7.91 -6.15
C LYS A 16 -5.44 -7.82 -4.63
N TRP A 17 -6.25 -6.89 -4.15
CA TRP A 17 -6.49 -6.76 -2.71
C TRP A 17 -7.42 -7.85 -2.18
N ILE A 18 -7.06 -8.40 -1.03
CA ILE A 18 -7.83 -9.41 -0.31
C ILE A 18 -8.38 -8.85 1.01
N GLY A 19 -7.58 -8.05 1.72
CA GLY A 19 -7.92 -7.51 3.03
C GLY A 19 -6.84 -6.60 3.58
N ASP A 20 -7.16 -5.88 4.64
CA ASP A 20 -6.19 -5.13 5.44
C ASP A 20 -6.70 -4.97 6.87
N ASP A 21 -5.79 -4.64 7.77
CA ASP A 21 -6.09 -4.29 9.17
C ASP A 21 -5.83 -2.81 9.47
N LEU A 22 -5.92 -1.94 8.45
CA LEU A 22 -5.83 -0.50 8.66
C LEU A 22 -6.91 -0.06 9.66
N CYS A 23 -6.53 0.83 10.58
CA CYS A 23 -7.34 1.29 11.72
C CYS A 23 -7.63 0.25 12.82
N ALA A 24 -7.17 -1.00 12.71
CA ALA A 24 -7.48 -2.00 13.73
C ALA A 24 -6.67 -1.79 15.03
N ASP A 25 -5.40 -1.41 14.90
CA ASP A 25 -4.50 -1.24 16.04
C ASP A 25 -3.42 -0.18 15.73
N ARG A 26 -3.39 0.89 16.52
CA ARG A 26 -2.40 1.97 16.40
C ARG A 26 -1.02 1.57 16.92
N GLY A 27 -0.93 0.51 17.73
CA GLY A 27 0.29 0.03 18.36
C GLY A 27 1.24 -0.71 17.42
N ARG A 28 0.79 -1.06 16.21
CA ARG A 28 1.60 -1.76 15.21
C ARG A 28 1.38 -1.22 13.80
N PRO A 29 2.37 -1.33 12.91
CA PRO A 29 2.15 -1.04 11.49
C PRO A 29 1.04 -1.91 10.90
N ALA A 30 0.27 -1.31 9.99
CA ALA A 30 -0.78 -2.00 9.26
C ALA A 30 -0.21 -3.03 8.29
N LEU A 31 -0.96 -4.10 8.10
CA LEU A 31 -0.69 -5.18 7.16
C LEU A 31 -1.80 -5.23 6.13
N ILE A 32 -1.42 -5.14 4.86
CA ILE A 32 -2.31 -5.27 3.72
C ILE A 32 -2.03 -6.60 3.03
N HIS A 33 -3.09 -7.38 2.88
CA HIS A 33 -3.06 -8.68 2.21
C HIS A 33 -3.44 -8.51 0.74
N LEU A 34 -2.48 -8.85 -0.13
CA LEU A 34 -2.62 -8.87 -1.57
C LEU A 34 -2.39 -10.29 -2.10
N ILE A 35 -2.86 -10.57 -3.31
CA ILE A 35 -2.52 -11.75 -4.09
C ILE A 35 -1.92 -11.29 -5.43
N ASP A 36 -0.83 -11.92 -5.87
CA ASP A 36 -0.25 -11.66 -7.19
C ASP A 36 -0.91 -12.51 -8.30
N GLU A 37 -0.52 -12.27 -9.55
CA GLU A 37 -1.02 -12.98 -10.73
C GLU A 37 -0.77 -14.50 -10.69
N SER A 38 0.21 -14.96 -9.91
CA SER A 38 0.51 -16.38 -9.73
C SER A 38 -0.36 -17.04 -8.64
N GLY A 39 -1.20 -16.27 -7.96
CA GLY A 39 -1.99 -16.72 -6.81
C GLY A 39 -1.21 -16.71 -5.49
N LYS A 40 -0.02 -16.11 -5.44
CA LYS A 40 0.78 -16.04 -4.21
C LYS A 40 0.28 -14.92 -3.32
N ASN A 41 0.09 -15.24 -2.03
CA ASN A 41 -0.26 -14.27 -1.00
C ASN A 41 0.95 -13.40 -0.64
N LEU A 42 0.72 -12.10 -0.56
CA LEU A 42 1.67 -11.09 -0.14
C LEU A 42 1.07 -10.31 1.02
N TYR A 43 1.88 -10.09 2.06
CA TYR A 43 1.49 -9.29 3.22
C TYR A 43 2.48 -8.14 3.32
N LEU A 44 2.01 -6.93 3.00
CA LEU A 44 2.86 -5.74 2.86
C LEU A 44 2.40 -4.66 3.83
N GLY A 45 3.35 -3.84 4.30
CA GLY A 45 3.03 -2.64 5.06
C GLY A 45 2.43 -1.54 4.18
N LEU A 46 1.83 -0.51 4.79
CA LEU A 46 1.22 0.59 4.04
C LEU A 46 2.22 1.27 3.10
N ALA A 47 3.45 1.53 3.57
CA ALA A 47 4.50 2.15 2.75
C ALA A 47 4.79 1.36 1.47
N ASP A 48 4.88 0.03 1.58
CA ASP A 48 5.16 -0.86 0.46
C ASP A 48 4.02 -0.89 -0.56
N VAL A 49 2.78 -0.87 -0.08
CA VAL A 49 1.59 -0.81 -0.94
C VAL A 49 1.51 0.52 -1.66
N LEU A 50 1.75 1.63 -0.96
CA LEU A 50 1.74 2.97 -1.54
C LEU A 50 2.84 3.17 -2.59
N ALA A 51 4.04 2.62 -2.35
CA ALA A 51 5.12 2.60 -3.34
C ALA A 51 4.77 1.81 -4.60
N ARG A 52 3.91 0.79 -4.47
CA ARG A 52 3.41 -0.06 -5.56
C ARG A 52 1.98 0.29 -5.96
N ALA A 53 1.50 1.49 -5.67
CA ALA A 53 0.10 1.88 -5.88
C ALA A 53 -0.36 1.62 -7.33
N GLY A 54 0.53 1.80 -8.31
CA GLY A 54 0.22 1.48 -9.72
C GLY A 54 -0.03 0.00 -9.97
N ALA A 55 0.57 -0.91 -9.20
CA ALA A 55 0.40 -2.36 -9.34
C ALA A 55 -0.90 -2.87 -8.70
N VAL A 56 -1.44 -2.15 -7.72
CA VAL A 56 -2.62 -2.59 -6.98
C VAL A 56 -3.86 -2.37 -7.84
N ASP A 57 -4.79 -3.31 -7.82
CA ASP A 57 -6.08 -3.14 -8.47
C ASP A 57 -6.81 -1.89 -7.97
N THR A 58 -7.65 -1.30 -8.83
CA THR A 58 -8.32 -0.03 -8.53
C THR A 58 -9.18 -0.11 -7.26
N TYR A 59 -9.83 -1.26 -7.05
CA TYR A 59 -10.66 -1.49 -5.87
C TYR A 59 -9.84 -1.48 -4.58
N GLY A 60 -8.76 -2.25 -4.54
CA GLY A 60 -7.84 -2.35 -3.42
C GLY A 60 -7.14 -1.04 -3.11
N LEU A 61 -6.65 -0.35 -4.14
CA LEU A 61 -6.04 0.95 -3.95
C LEU A 61 -7.06 1.96 -3.37
N GLY A 62 -8.30 1.94 -3.86
CA GLY A 62 -9.39 2.76 -3.33
C GLY A 62 -9.67 2.47 -1.85
N ARG A 63 -9.73 1.19 -1.46
CA ARG A 63 -9.91 0.76 -0.06
C ARG A 63 -8.78 1.24 0.85
N VAL A 64 -7.53 0.95 0.46
CA VAL A 64 -6.33 1.31 1.24
C VAL A 64 -6.22 2.81 1.41
N THR A 65 -6.36 3.58 0.32
CA THR A 65 -6.21 5.04 0.37
C THR A 65 -7.33 5.73 1.13
N SER A 66 -8.58 5.27 0.99
CA SER A 66 -9.71 5.80 1.75
C SER A 66 -9.56 5.53 3.25
N CYS A 67 -9.15 4.31 3.60
CA CYS A 67 -8.92 3.93 4.99
C CYS A 67 -7.74 4.69 5.60
N ALA A 68 -6.61 4.78 4.88
CA ALA A 68 -5.43 5.52 5.32
C ALA A 68 -5.72 7.03 5.50
N ARG A 69 -6.49 7.64 4.61
CA ARG A 69 -6.93 9.04 4.75
C ARG A 69 -7.72 9.25 6.03
N PHE A 70 -8.78 8.45 6.22
CA PHE A 70 -9.60 8.51 7.43
C PHE A 70 -8.75 8.30 8.69
N ALA A 71 -7.90 7.27 8.68
CA ALA A 71 -7.03 6.94 9.79
C ALA A 71 -6.04 8.08 10.13
N ALA A 72 -5.50 8.75 9.11
CA ALA A 72 -4.61 9.88 9.29
C ALA A 72 -5.33 11.10 9.89
N GLU A 73 -6.52 11.43 9.39
CA GLU A 73 -7.35 12.55 9.87
C GLU A 73 -7.78 12.36 11.34
N HIS A 74 -7.96 11.11 11.78
CA HIS A 74 -8.43 10.77 13.12
C HIS A 74 -7.34 10.23 14.07
N GLY A 75 -6.08 10.13 13.62
CA GLY A 75 -4.96 9.67 14.46
C GLY A 75 -4.97 8.17 14.78
N TYR A 76 -5.59 7.35 13.93
CA TYR A 76 -5.61 5.89 14.05
C TYR A 76 -4.41 5.18 13.40
N LEU A 77 -3.62 5.88 12.59
CA LEU A 77 -2.40 5.29 12.01
C LEU A 77 -1.29 5.15 13.05
N HIS A 78 -0.57 4.04 12.95
CA HIS A 78 0.75 3.91 13.55
C HIS A 78 1.68 4.99 12.97
N PRO A 79 2.65 5.55 13.74
CA PRO A 79 3.49 6.67 13.28
C PRO A 79 4.21 6.43 11.95
N ALA A 80 4.71 5.20 11.72
CA ALA A 80 5.38 4.86 10.45
C ALA A 80 4.41 4.90 9.24
N ASP A 81 3.17 4.45 9.43
CA ASP A 81 2.14 4.48 8.38
C ASP A 81 1.63 5.90 8.14
N ALA A 82 1.51 6.69 9.21
CA ALA A 82 1.16 8.11 9.11
C ALA A 82 2.19 8.88 8.27
N GLU A 83 3.48 8.62 8.50
CA GLU A 83 4.55 9.23 7.72
C GLU A 83 4.53 8.76 6.25
N ALA A 84 4.34 7.46 6.00
CA ALA A 84 4.21 6.93 4.65
C ALA A 84 3.02 7.54 3.89
N TRP A 85 1.87 7.66 4.56
CA TRP A 85 0.68 8.30 3.99
C TRP A 85 0.93 9.77 3.66
N ARG A 86 1.54 10.52 4.59
CA ARG A 86 1.86 11.94 4.40
C ARG A 86 2.78 12.17 3.20
N GLN A 87 3.84 11.38 3.07
CA GLN A 87 4.77 11.48 1.95
C GLN A 87 4.06 11.18 0.61
N TRP A 88 3.28 10.10 0.56
CA TRP A 88 2.60 9.67 -0.65
C TRP A 88 1.50 10.64 -1.10
N SER A 89 0.71 11.15 -0.16
CA SER A 89 -0.40 12.07 -0.45
C SER A 89 0.09 13.45 -0.89
N ASN A 90 1.14 14.00 -0.25
CA ASN A 90 1.73 15.28 -0.66
C ASN A 90 2.33 15.24 -2.07
N ALA A 91 2.86 14.09 -2.51
CA ALA A 91 3.40 13.92 -3.85
C ALA A 91 2.34 13.88 -4.96
N ARG A 92 1.06 13.93 -4.59
CA ARG A 92 -0.11 13.77 -5.49
C ARG A 92 -1.09 14.94 -5.41
N GLN A 93 -0.75 16.00 -4.68
CA GLN A 93 -1.46 17.28 -4.67
C GLN A 93 -0.88 18.21 -5.73
#